data_AF-A0A1H8IEM0-F1
#
_entry.id   AF-A0A1H8IEM0-F1
#
_cell.length_a   1.000
_cell.length_b   1.000
_cell.length_c   1.000
_cell.angle_alpha   90.00
_cell.angle_beta   90.00
_cell.angle_gamma   90.00
#
_symmetry.space_group_name_H-M   'P 1'
#
loop_
_entity.id
_entity.type
_entity.pdbx_description
1 polymer ?
#
loop_
_entity_poly.entity_id
_entity_poly.type
_entity_poly.pdbx_seq_one_letter_code
_entity_poly.pdbx_strand_id
1 'polypeptide(L)' 'MAGLDAYPEFDITAERSALQGSDDSRIAYNCDYSVKVKEGKKVAAEWKWRRSAYNESPA' A
#
# COMPACT_ATOMS: atom_id res chain seq x y z
N MET A 1 -6.46 -32.20 27.42
CA MET A 1 -5.71 -31.90 26.18
C MET A 1 -5.90 -30.43 25.89
N ALA A 2 -4.87 -29.61 26.09
CA ALA A 2 -4.90 -28.22 25.64
C ALA A 2 -4.92 -28.25 24.11
N GLY A 3 -5.97 -27.70 23.50
CA GLY A 3 -6.07 -27.64 22.05
C GLY A 3 -4.86 -26.91 21.49
N LEU A 4 -4.28 -27.44 20.42
CA LEU A 4 -3.26 -26.75 19.64
C LEU A 4 -3.76 -25.32 19.40
N ASP A 5 -3.06 -24.36 19.98
CA ASP A 5 -3.29 -22.93 19.79
C ASP A 5 -3.35 -22.69 18.28
N ALA A 6 -4.55 -22.41 17.77
CA ALA A 6 -4.72 -22.04 16.39
C ALA A 6 -3.91 -20.76 16.19
N TYR A 7 -2.84 -20.84 15.40
CA TYR A 7 -2.10 -19.64 15.01
C TYR A 7 -3.09 -18.66 14.39
N PRO A 8 -3.08 -17.38 14.79
CA PRO A 8 -3.95 -16.39 14.18
C PRO A 8 -3.69 -16.35 12.67
N GLU A 9 -4.75 -16.55 11.88
CA GLU A 9 -4.69 -16.44 10.43
C GLU A 9 -4.74 -14.96 10.04
N PHE A 10 -3.74 -14.53 9.26
CA PHE A 10 -3.66 -13.17 8.76
C PHE A 10 -3.72 -13.14 7.23
N ASP A 11 -4.58 -12.28 6.71
CA ASP A 11 -4.64 -11.94 5.29
C ASP A 11 -3.82 -10.69 5.02
N ILE A 12 -2.92 -10.76 4.03
CA ILE A 12 -2.16 -9.60 3.56
C ILE A 12 -2.71 -9.15 2.22
N THR A 13 -3.22 -7.92 2.15
CA THR A 13 -3.69 -7.30 0.91
C THR A 13 -2.76 -6.15 0.53
N ALA A 14 -2.26 -6.16 -0.71
CA ALA A 14 -1.51 -5.04 -1.29
C ALA A 14 -2.34 -4.38 -2.39
N GLU A 15 -2.55 -3.07 -2.29
CA GLU A 15 -3.34 -2.27 -3.23
C GLU A 15 -2.46 -1.15 -3.81
N ARG A 16 -2.62 -0.92 -5.11
CA ARG A 16 -2.02 0.21 -5.84
C ARG A 16 -3.15 1.03 -6.45
N SER A 17 -3.18 2.33 -6.17
CA SER A 17 -4.14 3.22 -6.83
C SER A 17 -3.81 3.39 -8.32
N ALA A 18 -4.79 3.87 -9.08
CA ALA A 18 -4.54 4.27 -10.46
C ALA A 18 -3.46 5.37 -10.51
N LEU A 19 -2.67 5.37 -11.59
CA LEU A 19 -1.71 6.45 -11.85
C LEU A 19 -2.49 7.77 -11.96
N GLN A 20 -2.11 8.75 -11.15
CA GLN A 20 -2.71 10.08 -11.16
C GLN A 20 -1.73 11.07 -11.78
N GLY A 21 -2.24 11.89 -12.71
CA GLY A 21 -1.53 13.09 -13.14
C GLY A 21 -1.31 14.03 -11.96
N SER A 22 -0.34 14.92 -12.09
CA SER A 22 -0.01 15.92 -11.09
C SER A 22 -0.14 17.31 -11.69
N ASP A 23 -0.69 18.26 -10.93
CA ASP A 23 -0.71 19.68 -11.31
C ASP A 23 0.68 20.33 -11.19
N ASP A 24 1.60 19.70 -10.43
CA ASP A 24 3.03 20.06 -10.45
C ASP A 24 3.68 19.52 -11.72
N SER A 25 4.10 20.42 -12.61
CA SER A 25 4.73 20.11 -13.90
C SER A 25 6.04 19.35 -13.80
N ARG A 26 6.65 19.26 -12.61
CA ARG A 26 7.85 18.45 -12.35
C ARG A 26 7.52 16.99 -12.09
N ILE A 27 6.27 16.65 -11.79
CA ILE A 27 5.85 15.30 -11.43
C ILE A 27 5.16 14.67 -12.63
N ALA A 28 5.77 13.62 -13.18
CA ALA A 28 5.24 12.83 -14.29
C ALA A 28 3.98 12.06 -13.87
N TYR A 29 3.99 11.44 -12.69
CA TYR A 29 2.83 10.75 -12.13
C TYR A 29 2.98 10.54 -10.61
N ASN A 30 1.83 10.43 -9.95
CA ASN A 30 1.69 10.01 -8.56
C ASN A 30 1.02 8.64 -8.48
N CYS A 31 1.43 7.83 -7.51
CA CYS A 31 0.81 6.55 -7.24
C CYS A 31 0.78 6.30 -5.73
N ASP A 32 -0.41 5.95 -5.21
CA ASP A 32 -0.61 5.60 -3.81
C ASP A 32 -0.57 4.09 -3.65
N TYR A 33 0.11 3.64 -2.62
CA TYR A 33 0.25 2.24 -2.25
C TYR A 33 -0.30 2.03 -0.86
N SER A 34 -0.93 0.88 -0.64
CA SER A 34 -1.28 0.43 0.69
C SER A 34 -1.06 -1.06 0.86
N VAL A 35 -0.56 -1.44 2.03
CA VAL A 35 -0.49 -2.84 2.49
C VAL A 35 -1.28 -2.94 3.78
N LYS A 36 -2.23 -3.86 3.83
CA LYS A 36 -3.10 -4.12 4.98
C LYS A 36 -2.91 -5.55 5.44
N VAL A 37 -2.65 -5.72 6.74
CA VAL A 37 -2.68 -7.01 7.43
C VAL A 37 -4.02 -7.10 8.15
N LYS A 38 -4.81 -8.13 7.87
CA LYS A 38 -6.13 -8.35 8.45
C LYS A 38 -6.16 -9.64 9.25
N GLU A 39 -6.82 -9.59 10.40
CA GLU A 39 -7.23 -10.77 11.17
C GLU A 39 -8.75 -10.90 11.00
N GLY A 40 -9.17 -11.77 10.09
CA GLY A 40 -10.55 -11.82 9.62
C GLY A 40 -11.02 -10.49 9.01
N LYS A 41 -11.98 -9.82 9.67
CA LYS A 41 -12.52 -8.52 9.20
C LYS A 41 -11.82 -7.29 9.81
N LYS A 42 -10.94 -7.48 10.78
CA LYS A 42 -10.24 -6.38 11.46
C LYS A 42 -8.91 -6.11 10.77
N VAL A 43 -8.58 -4.83 10.58
CA VAL A 43 -7.24 -4.43 10.13
C VAL A 43 -6.35 -4.38 11.35
N ALA A 44 -5.36 -5.28 11.42
CA ALA A 44 -4.38 -5.34 12.48
C ALA A 44 -3.27 -4.29 12.27
N ALA A 45 -2.88 -4.08 11.02
CA ALA A 45 -1.93 -3.03 10.65
C ALA A 45 -2.13 -2.58 9.20
N GLU A 46 -1.83 -1.31 8.94
CA GLU A 46 -1.91 -0.71 7.61
C GLU A 46 -0.71 0.22 7.38
N TRP A 47 -0.03 0.04 6.25
CA TRP A 47 1.01 0.95 5.77
C TRP A 47 0.56 1.59 4.48
N LYS A 48 0.60 2.92 4.43
CA LYS A 48 0.29 3.73 3.26
C LYS A 48 1.49 4.58 2.88
N TRP A 49 1.81 4.64 1.61
CA TRP A 49 2.82 5.57 1.09
C TRP A 49 2.47 6.02 -0.32
N ARG A 50 3.01 7.16 -0.70
CA ARG A 50 2.90 7.72 -2.05
C ARG A 50 4.26 7.69 -2.71
N ARG A 51 4.30 7.35 -4.00
CA ARG A 51 5.47 7.54 -4.85
C ARG A 51 5.16 8.56 -5.93
N SER A 52 6.01 9.56 -6.04
CA SER A 52 6.02 10.52 -7.16
C SER A 52 7.17 10.16 -8.09
N ALA A 53 6.89 10.09 -9.39
CA ALA A 53 7.94 10.07 -10.40
C ALA A 53 8.08 11.46 -10.98
N TYR A 54 9.30 11.93 -11.13
CA TYR A 54 9.59 13.26 -11.63
C TYR A 54 9.93 13.19 -13.11
N ASN A 55 9.55 14.23 -13.85
CA ASN A 55 10.09 14.44 -15.17
C ASN A 55 11.60 14.66 -14.99
N GLU A 56 12.42 13.68 -15.36
CA GLU A 56 13.85 13.88 -15.48
C GLU A 56 14.04 14.88 -16.62
N SER A 57 14.26 16.17 -16.30
CA SER A 57 14.78 17.09 -17.30
C SER A 57 16.14 16.57 -17.74
N PRO A 58 16.40 16.34 -19.04
CA PRO A 58 17.76 16.18 -19.49
C PRO A 58 18.51 17.47 -19.14
N ALA A 59 19.64 17.32 -18.46
CA ALA A 59 20.56 18.41 -18.16
C ALA A 59 21.08 19.08 -19.44
#